data_AF-A0A396MFD7-F1
#
_entry.id   AF-A0A396MFD7-F1
#
_cell.length_a   1.000
_cell.length_b   1.000
_cell.length_c   1.000
_cell.angle_alpha   90.00
_cell.angle_beta   90.00
_cell.angle_gamma   90.00
#
_symmetry.space_group_name_H-M   'P 1'
#
loop_
_entity.id
_entity.type
_entity.pdbx_description
1 polymer ?
#
loop_
_entity_poly.entity_id
_entity_poly.type
_entity_poly.pdbx_seq_one_letter_code
_entity_poly.pdbx_strand_id
1 'polypeptide(L)'
;MDKLYDFVRNNRGLFDDGPLNGGHEARFRRKLDRIGRRSHSPAVRWALAAGAAAVVFFGAMLCRDGLRENPVQAEIDLYNRSLEALTRDIVDVSERRGEDTSEMKTIIRDISNDTVPLYEQLPDELGDEKKARILKKYFNLKLKAVRQLRAQLSDADE
;
A
#
# COMPACT_ATOMS: atom_id res chain seq x y z
N MET A 1 0.82 -41.91 -13.26
CA MET A 1 1.09 -40.82 -14.22
C MET A 1 1.47 -41.35 -15.61
N ASP A 2 1.63 -42.66 -15.79
CA ASP A 2 2.18 -43.24 -17.04
C ASP A 2 1.20 -43.27 -18.22
N LYS A 3 -0.11 -43.40 -17.94
CA LYS A 3 -1.13 -43.49 -19.00
C LYS A 3 -1.22 -42.24 -19.88
N LEU A 4 -1.01 -41.05 -19.31
CA LEU A 4 -1.02 -39.80 -20.08
C LEU A 4 0.27 -39.66 -20.89
N TYR A 5 1.40 -40.06 -20.32
CA TYR A 5 2.69 -40.02 -20.99
C TYR A 5 2.72 -40.98 -22.19
N ASP A 6 2.21 -42.20 -22.02
CA ASP A 6 2.08 -43.18 -23.10
C ASP A 6 1.06 -42.75 -24.14
N PHE A 7 -0.05 -42.12 -23.73
CA PHE A 7 -1.03 -41.57 -24.65
C PHE A 7 -0.44 -40.45 -25.51
N VAL A 8 0.27 -39.50 -24.91
CA VAL A 8 0.91 -38.39 -25.65
C VAL A 8 2.02 -38.92 -26.56
N ARG A 9 2.81 -39.91 -26.10
CA ARG A 9 3.89 -40.51 -26.90
C ARG A 9 3.35 -41.27 -28.12
N ASN A 10 2.30 -42.04 -27.95
CA ASN A 10 1.70 -42.85 -29.03
C ASN A 10 0.81 -42.04 -29.98
N ASN A 11 0.36 -40.86 -29.56
CA ASN A 11 -0.49 -39.96 -30.37
C ASN A 11 0.24 -38.67 -30.75
N ARG A 12 1.58 -38.68 -30.80
CA ARG A 12 2.38 -37.48 -31.08
C ARG A 12 1.98 -36.75 -32.37
N GLY A 13 1.58 -37.50 -33.40
CA GLY A 13 1.09 -36.94 -34.67
C GLY A 13 -0.25 -36.19 -34.60
N LEU A 14 -1.02 -36.32 -33.50
CA LEU A 14 -2.21 -35.49 -33.24
C LEU A 14 -1.84 -34.09 -32.69
N PHE A 15 -0.61 -33.93 -32.19
CA PHE A 15 -0.09 -32.68 -31.63
C PHE A 15 0.98 -32.02 -32.51
N ASP A 16 1.54 -32.77 -33.46
CA ASP A 16 2.34 -32.18 -34.54
C ASP A 16 1.39 -31.46 -35.49
N ASP A 17 1.26 -30.14 -35.28
CA ASP A 17 0.64 -29.24 -36.24
C ASP A 17 1.51 -29.26 -37.50
N GLY A 18 1.15 -30.14 -38.45
CA GLY A 18 1.73 -30.15 -39.79
C GLY A 18 1.73 -28.72 -40.37
N PRO A 19 2.58 -28.43 -41.38
CA PRO A 19 2.79 -27.08 -41.87
C PRO A 19 1.44 -26.39 -42.12
N LEU A 20 1.22 -25.27 -41.43
CA LEU A 20 -0.04 -24.52 -41.45
C LEU A 20 -0.54 -24.40 -42.89
N ASN A 21 -1.78 -24.84 -43.13
CA ASN A 21 -2.39 -24.79 -44.47
C ASN A 21 -2.15 -23.42 -45.11
N GLY A 22 -1.57 -23.44 -46.31
CA GLY A 22 -1.14 -22.25 -47.06
C GLY A 22 -2.17 -21.11 -47.02
N GLY A 23 -1.67 -19.89 -46.90
CA GLY A 23 -2.50 -18.69 -46.80
C GLY A 23 -3.04 -18.39 -45.41
N HIS A 24 -2.57 -19.04 -44.35
CA HIS A 24 -2.90 -18.68 -42.96
C HIS A 24 -2.51 -17.22 -42.65
N GLU A 25 -1.33 -16.81 -43.12
CA GLU A 25 -0.85 -15.45 -43.02
C GLU A 25 -1.72 -14.46 -43.80
N ALA A 26 -2.20 -14.84 -44.99
CA ALA A 26 -3.12 -14.03 -45.79
C ALA A 26 -4.51 -13.91 -45.13
N ARG A 27 -5.00 -14.97 -44.49
CA ARG A 27 -6.25 -14.95 -43.71
C ARG A 27 -6.11 -14.08 -42.46
N PHE A 28 -4.97 -14.18 -41.78
CA PHE A 28 -4.66 -13.35 -40.61
C PHE A 28 -4.52 -11.86 -40.99
N ARG A 29 -3.78 -11.56 -42.07
CA ARG A 29 -3.71 -10.20 -42.65
C ARG A 29 -5.08 -9.67 -43.03
N ARG A 30 -5.94 -10.46 -43.68
CA ARG A 30 -7.33 -10.02 -43.98
C ARG A 30 -8.14 -9.74 -42.72
N LYS A 31 -7.91 -10.46 -41.62
CA LYS A 31 -8.59 -10.22 -40.34
C LYS A 31 -8.10 -8.93 -39.69
N LEU A 32 -6.78 -8.69 -39.70
CA LEU A 32 -6.18 -7.44 -39.26
C LEU A 32 -6.63 -6.25 -40.12
N ASP A 33 -6.66 -6.39 -41.44
CA ASP A 33 -7.18 -5.37 -42.36
C ASP A 33 -8.66 -5.07 -42.08
N ARG A 34 -9.48 -6.07 -41.76
CA ARG A 34 -10.88 -5.86 -41.39
C ARG A 34 -11.04 -5.07 -40.08
N ILE A 35 -10.12 -5.28 -39.13
CA ILE A 35 -10.09 -4.54 -37.87
C ILE A 35 -9.55 -3.11 -38.11
N GLY A 36 -8.47 -2.96 -38.88
CA GLY A 36 -7.85 -1.67 -39.21
C GLY A 36 -8.69 -0.80 -40.16
N ARG A 37 -9.53 -1.40 -41.02
CA ARG A 37 -10.48 -0.69 -41.89
C ARG A 37 -11.75 -0.24 -41.18
N ARG A 38 -11.97 -0.65 -39.92
CA ARG A 38 -12.99 -0.06 -39.07
C ARG A 38 -12.45 1.29 -38.57
N SER A 39 -12.30 2.22 -39.51
CA SER A 39 -11.99 3.61 -39.24
C SER A 39 -13.19 4.18 -38.50
N HIS A 40 -13.17 4.05 -37.17
CA HIS A 40 -14.08 4.75 -36.31
C HIS A 40 -13.87 6.23 -36.55
N SER A 41 -14.95 6.95 -36.88
CA SER A 41 -14.88 8.39 -37.11
C SER A 41 -14.18 9.07 -35.93
N PRO A 42 -13.50 10.21 -36.13
CA PRO A 42 -12.83 10.92 -35.05
C PRO A 42 -13.75 11.13 -33.84
N ALA A 43 -15.05 11.36 -34.06
CA ALA A 43 -16.07 11.44 -33.02
C ALA A 43 -16.19 10.16 -32.16
N VAL A 44 -16.14 8.97 -32.76
CA VAL A 44 -16.19 7.70 -32.02
C VAL A 44 -14.91 7.45 -31.24
N ARG A 45 -13.75 7.87 -31.76
CA ARG A 45 -12.47 7.80 -31.03
C ARG A 45 -12.48 8.71 -29.80
N TRP A 46 -12.97 9.94 -29.95
CA TRP A 46 -13.13 10.88 -28.84
C TRP A 46 -14.16 10.39 -27.82
N ALA A 47 -15.27 9.81 -28.26
CA ALA A 47 -16.28 9.23 -27.36
C ALA A 47 -15.73 8.04 -26.55
N LEU A 48 -14.93 7.18 -27.18
CA LEU A 48 -14.32 6.02 -26.52
C LEU A 48 -13.22 6.44 -25.53
N ALA A 49 -12.43 7.46 -25.90
CA ALA A 49 -11.44 8.08 -25.00
C ALA A 49 -12.10 8.80 -23.81
N ALA A 50 -13.16 9.57 -24.06
CA ALA A 50 -13.94 10.24 -23.02
C ALA A 50 -14.64 9.24 -22.10
N GLY A 51 -15.19 8.15 -22.65
CA GLY A 51 -15.76 7.04 -21.88
C GLY A 51 -14.72 6.36 -20.99
N ALA A 52 -13.54 6.06 -21.52
CA ALA A 52 -12.45 5.48 -20.73
C ALA A 52 -11.97 6.42 -19.61
N ALA A 53 -11.83 7.72 -19.90
CA ALA A 53 -11.47 8.72 -18.90
C ALA A 53 -12.54 8.86 -17.81
N ALA A 54 -13.82 8.83 -18.18
CA ALA A 54 -14.93 8.88 -17.22
C ALA A 54 -14.95 7.65 -16.31
N VAL A 55 -14.69 6.44 -16.84
CA VAL A 55 -14.61 5.22 -16.02
C VAL A 55 -13.44 5.28 -15.04
N VAL A 56 -12.28 5.78 -15.45
CA VAL A 56 -11.13 5.96 -14.55
C VAL A 56 -11.43 7.01 -13.48
N PHE A 57 -12.06 8.13 -13.85
CA PHE A 57 -12.40 9.20 -12.92
C PHE A 57 -13.46 8.76 -11.90
N PHE A 58 -14.56 8.14 -12.36
CA PHE A 58 -15.59 7.60 -11.47
C PHE A 58 -15.09 6.41 -10.66
N GLY A 59 -14.26 5.54 -11.24
CA GLY A 59 -13.60 4.46 -10.52
C GLY A 59 -12.72 5.00 -9.39
N ALA A 60 -11.88 6.01 -9.66
CA ALA A 60 -11.06 6.65 -8.65
C ALA A 60 -11.89 7.37 -7.57
N MET A 61 -12.98 8.04 -7.96
CA MET A 61 -13.88 8.73 -7.02
C MET A 61 -14.62 7.76 -6.10
N LEU A 62 -15.16 6.66 -6.65
CA LEU A 62 -15.83 5.62 -5.87
C LEU A 62 -14.87 4.86 -4.95
N CYS A 63 -13.63 4.60 -5.40
CA CYS A 63 -12.59 4.05 -4.54
C CYS A 63 -12.20 5.03 -3.42
N ARG A 64 -12.28 6.34 -3.65
CA ARG A 64 -11.94 7.36 -2.67
C ARG A 64 -12.98 7.46 -1.54
N ASP A 65 -14.27 7.30 -1.85
CA ASP A 65 -15.33 7.24 -0.83
C ASP A 65 -15.30 5.92 -0.03
N GLY A 66 -14.85 4.82 -0.64
CA GLY A 66 -14.56 3.56 0.06
C GLY A 66 -13.27 3.60 0.91
N LEU A 67 -12.37 4.53 0.61
CA LEU A 67 -11.14 4.86 1.34
C LEU A 67 -11.37 6.02 2.32
N ARG A 68 -12.56 6.09 2.94
CA ARG A 68 -12.75 6.98 4.08
C ARG A 68 -11.89 6.44 5.22
N GLU A 69 -10.63 6.89 5.28
CA GLU A 69 -9.65 6.47 6.28
C GLU A 69 -10.30 6.60 7.65
N ASN A 70 -10.33 5.49 8.40
CA ASN A 70 -10.86 5.49 9.75
C ASN A 70 -10.04 6.53 10.55
N PRO A 71 -10.66 7.57 11.12
CA PRO A 71 -9.92 8.66 11.77
C PRO A 71 -9.13 8.16 12.98
N VAL A 72 -9.52 7.03 13.60
CA VAL A 72 -8.75 6.34 14.63
C VAL A 72 -7.48 5.75 14.04
N GLN A 73 -7.58 5.04 12.91
CA GLN A 73 -6.43 4.44 12.24
C GLN A 73 -5.45 5.51 11.75
N ALA A 74 -5.96 6.60 11.18
CA ALA A 74 -5.14 7.72 10.71
C ALA A 74 -4.31 8.33 11.86
N GLU A 75 -4.89 8.45 13.06
CA GLU A 75 -4.18 8.99 14.23
C GLU A 75 -3.14 8.01 14.78
N ILE A 76 -3.41 6.70 14.74
CA ILE A 76 -2.44 5.64 15.10
C ILE A 76 -1.25 5.66 14.14
N ASP A 77 -1.51 5.72 12.83
CA ASP A 77 -0.46 5.73 11.81
C ASP A 77 0.41 6.99 11.90
N LEU A 78 -0.21 8.15 12.17
CA LEU A 78 0.51 9.41 12.38
C LEU A 78 1.42 9.34 13.60
N TYR A 79 0.93 8.76 14.71
CA TYR A 79 1.71 8.56 15.91
C TYR A 79 2.91 7.64 15.66
N ASN A 80 2.69 6.48 15.04
CA ASN A 80 3.75 5.51 14.75
C ASN A 80 4.87 6.12 13.89
N ARG A 81 4.51 6.84 12.83
CA ARG A 81 5.50 7.54 11.98
C ARG A 81 6.29 8.59 12.78
N SER A 82 5.60 9.35 13.62
CA SER A 82 6.24 10.39 14.44
C SER A 82 7.18 9.80 15.49
N LEU A 83 6.78 8.69 16.11
CA LEU A 83 7.57 7.96 17.09
C LEU A 83 8.82 7.34 16.44
N GLU A 84 8.68 6.70 15.28
CA GLU A 84 9.79 6.10 14.55
C GLU A 84 10.82 7.17 14.15
N ALA A 85 10.35 8.31 13.64
CA ALA A 85 11.21 9.43 13.29
C ALA A 85 11.99 9.97 14.50
N LEU A 86 11.33 10.17 15.65
CA LEU A 86 11.98 10.63 16.87
C LEU A 86 12.97 9.59 17.43
N THR A 87 12.60 8.32 17.39
CA THR A 87 13.47 7.23 17.87
C THR A 87 14.74 7.16 17.03
N ARG A 88 14.61 7.25 15.70
CA ARG A 88 15.75 7.26 14.78
C ARG A 88 16.68 8.43 15.05
N ASP A 89 16.12 9.63 15.23
CA ASP A 89 16.88 10.85 15.52
C ASP A 89 17.64 10.73 16.85
N ILE A 90 17.01 10.19 17.90
CA ILE A 90 17.66 9.93 19.19
C ILE A 90 18.80 8.93 19.04
N VAL A 91 18.56 7.82 18.33
CA VAL A 91 19.58 6.79 18.08
C VAL A 91 20.76 7.37 17.31
N ASP A 92 20.52 8.11 16.24
CA ASP A 92 21.56 8.75 15.42
C ASP A 92 22.41 9.73 16.26
N VAL A 93 21.80 10.50 17.16
CA VAL A 93 22.52 11.39 18.08
C VAL A 93 23.40 10.59 19.04
N SER A 94 22.85 9.56 19.67
CA SER A 94 23.59 8.71 20.62
C SER A 94 24.74 7.91 19.96
N GLU A 95 24.54 7.41 18.73
CA GLU A 95 25.58 6.69 17.99
C GLU A 95 26.75 7.59 17.61
N ARG A 96 26.50 8.84 17.23
CA ARG A 96 27.56 9.84 16.99
C ARG A 96 28.38 10.14 18.24
N ARG A 97 27.76 10.02 19.42
CA ARG A 97 28.39 10.24 20.73
C ARG A 97 29.14 9.01 21.25
N GLY A 98 28.94 7.84 20.64
CA GLY A 98 29.50 6.57 21.13
C GLY A 98 28.83 6.04 22.39
N GLU A 99 27.61 6.50 22.68
CA GLU A 99 26.83 6.08 23.86
C GLU A 99 26.05 4.79 23.60
N ASP A 100 25.79 4.02 24.66
CA ASP A 100 24.95 2.83 24.57
C ASP A 100 23.48 3.21 24.35
N THR A 101 22.97 2.85 23.16
CA THR A 101 21.58 3.13 22.76
C THR A 101 20.57 2.15 23.35
N SER A 102 21.01 1.10 24.04
CA SER A 102 20.16 0.01 24.57
C SER A 102 19.19 0.48 25.65
N GLU A 103 19.68 1.23 26.63
CA GLU A 103 18.85 1.78 27.72
C GLU A 103 17.80 2.75 27.17
N MET A 104 18.22 3.61 26.24
CA MET A 104 17.36 4.57 25.57
C MET A 104 16.22 3.91 24.79
N LYS A 105 16.56 2.90 23.98
CA LYS A 105 15.58 2.10 23.23
C LYS A 105 14.59 1.41 24.18
N THR A 106 15.06 0.98 25.35
CA THR A 106 14.20 0.40 26.38
C THR A 106 13.23 1.43 26.96
N ILE A 107 13.70 2.63 27.33
CA ILE A 107 12.85 3.70 27.85
C ILE A 107 11.81 4.15 26.81
N ILE A 108 12.21 4.34 25.55
CA ILE A 108 11.29 4.69 24.46
C ILE A 108 10.25 3.59 24.27
N ARG A 109 10.66 2.32 24.32
CA ARG A 109 9.76 1.18 24.23
C ARG A 109 8.75 1.17 25.37
N ASP A 110 9.18 1.44 26.60
CA ASP A 110 8.32 1.46 27.78
C ASP A 110 7.33 2.64 27.77
N ILE A 111 7.72 3.79 27.21
CA ILE A 111 6.82 4.93 26.98
C ILE A 111 5.77 4.61 25.89
N SER A 112 6.16 3.83 24.89
CA SER A 112 5.34 3.60 23.69
C SER A 112 4.39 2.43 23.85
N ASN A 113 4.86 1.32 24.42
CA ASN A 113 4.11 0.08 24.55
C ASN A 113 3.21 0.12 25.78
N ASP A 114 1.91 0.12 25.54
CA ASP A 114 0.93 -0.18 26.59
C ASP A 114 0.68 -1.68 26.64
N THR A 115 0.35 -2.21 27.82
CA THR A 115 -0.11 -3.60 27.96
C THR A 115 -1.40 -3.85 27.17
N VAL A 116 -2.28 -2.85 27.11
CA VAL A 116 -3.45 -2.82 26.23
C VAL A 116 -3.51 -1.42 25.61
N PRO A 117 -3.45 -1.27 24.28
CA PRO A 117 -3.49 0.04 23.64
C PRO A 117 -4.77 0.81 23.96
N LEU A 118 -4.66 2.13 24.16
CA LEU A 118 -5.82 2.96 24.51
C LEU A 118 -6.97 2.83 23.49
N TYR A 119 -6.68 2.63 22.19
CA TYR A 119 -7.72 2.51 21.17
C TYR A 119 -8.62 1.29 21.37
N GLU A 120 -8.11 0.22 22.00
CA GLU A 120 -8.87 -1.01 22.34
C GLU A 120 -9.69 -0.85 23.62
N GLN A 121 -9.33 0.11 24.46
CA GLN A 121 -10.05 0.41 25.70
C GLN A 121 -11.19 1.41 25.49
N LEU A 122 -11.27 2.05 24.32
CA LEU A 122 -12.29 3.06 24.04
C LEU A 122 -13.65 2.40 23.74
N PRO A 123 -14.72 2.79 24.45
CA PRO A 123 -16.05 2.19 24.28
C PRO A 123 -16.58 2.34 22.86
N ASP A 124 -17.24 1.30 22.34
CA ASP A 124 -17.79 1.26 20.97
C ASP A 124 -18.94 2.22 20.74
N GLU A 125 -19.60 2.67 21.80
CA GLU A 125 -20.63 3.71 21.77
C GLU A 125 -20.05 5.09 21.43
N LEU A 126 -18.72 5.24 21.51
CA LEU A 126 -18.04 6.48 21.19
C LEU A 126 -17.78 6.58 19.67
N GLY A 127 -18.34 7.59 19.02
CA GLY A 127 -18.08 7.80 17.58
C GLY A 127 -16.59 8.00 17.25
N ASP A 128 -16.17 7.53 16.08
CA ASP A 128 -14.75 7.46 15.67
C ASP A 128 -14.02 8.81 15.75
N GLU A 129 -14.69 9.92 15.46
CA GLU A 129 -14.08 11.26 15.60
C GLU A 129 -13.78 11.65 17.05
N LYS A 130 -14.59 11.17 18.01
CA LYS A 130 -14.33 11.39 19.43
C LYS A 130 -13.21 10.46 19.90
N LYS A 131 -13.20 9.20 19.45
CA LYS A 131 -12.10 8.25 19.70
C LYS A 131 -10.78 8.83 19.19
N ALA A 132 -10.74 9.31 17.95
CA ALA A 132 -9.58 9.95 17.34
C ALA A 132 -9.10 11.18 18.13
N ARG A 133 -10.02 12.04 18.61
CA ARG A 133 -9.66 13.19 19.44
C ARG A 133 -9.02 12.80 20.78
N ILE A 134 -9.47 11.71 21.41
CA ILE A 134 -8.88 11.20 22.65
C ILE A 134 -7.49 10.63 22.37
N LEU A 135 -7.37 9.80 21.33
CA LEU A 135 -6.10 9.21 20.91
C LEU A 135 -5.06 10.27 20.54
N LYS A 136 -5.47 11.31 19.82
CA LYS A 136 -4.61 12.45 19.50
C LYS A 136 -4.01 13.09 20.75
N LYS A 137 -4.81 13.34 21.78
CA LYS A 137 -4.30 13.92 23.04
C LYS A 137 -3.32 12.98 23.73
N TYR A 138 -3.66 11.69 23.77
CA TYR A 138 -2.84 10.66 24.36
C TYR A 138 -1.49 10.47 23.66
N PHE A 139 -1.49 10.33 22.34
CA PHE A 139 -0.27 10.20 21.54
C PHE A 139 0.59 11.45 21.59
N ASN A 140 0.00 12.64 21.59
CA ASN A 140 0.78 13.87 21.78
C ASN A 140 1.50 13.91 23.13
N LEU A 141 0.90 13.34 24.19
CA LEU A 141 1.56 13.22 25.49
C LEU A 141 2.77 12.29 25.41
N LYS A 142 2.62 11.10 24.80
CA LYS A 142 3.73 10.15 24.59
C LYS A 142 4.86 10.77 23.78
N LEU A 143 4.53 11.42 22.66
CA LEU A 143 5.52 12.11 21.82
C LEU A 143 6.22 13.25 22.57
N LYS A 144 5.51 13.96 23.46
CA LYS A 144 6.13 14.99 24.29
C LYS A 144 7.16 14.39 25.26
N ALA A 145 6.86 13.26 25.88
CA ALA A 145 7.81 12.57 26.76
C ALA A 145 9.08 12.14 26.00
N VAL A 146 8.93 11.56 24.80
CA VAL A 146 10.07 11.18 23.95
C VAL A 146 10.89 12.40 23.51
N ARG A 147 10.22 13.52 23.18
CA ARG A 147 10.93 14.79 22.86
C ARG A 147 11.69 15.37 24.05
N GLN A 148 11.16 15.24 25.26
CA GLN A 148 11.86 15.68 26.47
C GLN A 148 13.10 14.82 26.73
N LEU A 149 12.99 13.52 26.53
CA LEU A 149 14.13 12.60 26.62
C LEU A 149 15.22 12.98 25.60
N ARG A 150 14.83 13.31 24.37
CA ARG A 150 15.75 13.88 23.37
C ARG A 150 16.41 15.18 23.85
N ALA A 151 15.62 16.11 24.39
CA ALA A 151 16.15 17.40 24.86
C ALA A 151 17.16 17.22 25.99
N GLN A 152 16.90 16.32 26.94
CA GLN A 152 17.83 16.01 28.02
C GLN A 152 19.19 15.48 27.53
N LEU A 153 19.19 14.71 26.43
CA LEU A 153 20.44 14.25 25.80
C LEU A 153 21.18 15.39 25.12
N SER A 154 20.45 16.37 24.59
CA SER A 154 21.01 17.54 23.92
C SER A 154 21.47 18.63 24.89
N ASP A 155 20.84 18.75 26.06
CA ASP A 155 21.14 19.76 27.09
C ASP A 155 22.23 19.28 28.07
N ALA A 156 22.49 17.98 28.15
CA ALA A 156 23.66 17.43 28.86
C ALA A 156 25.01 17.80 28.22
N ASP A 157 25.00 18.72 27.24
CA ASP A 157 26.14 19.25 26.49
C ASP A 157 26.42 20.75 26.77
N GLU A 158 25.70 21.43 27.67
CA GLU A 158 26.10 22.75 28.24
C GLU A 158 26.71 22.60 29.64
#